data_AF-A0AAN9AHI0-F1
#
_entry.id   AF-A0AAN9AHI0-F1
#
_cell.length_a   1.000
_cell.length_b   1.000
_cell.length_c   1.000
_cell.angle_alpha   90.00
_cell.angle_beta   90.00
_cell.angle_gamma   90.00
#
_symmetry.space_group_name_H-M   'P 1'
#
loop_
_entity.id
_entity.type
_entity.pdbx_description
1 polymer ?
#
loop_
_entity_poly.entity_id
_entity_poly.type
_entity_poly.pdbx_seq_one_letter_code
_entity_poly.pdbx_strand_id
1 'polypeptide(L)'
;MRLALVVSVVLIGVMLAPLVPTTEAQGWEALAIAIGKKLTTLWNSGNLTILGHKCTYSVRPTINRFQLYFKGKMWCPGWTAIRGEARTRSRSGVLGKTATDFARKAFNAGLITEQHAKEWLKP
;
A
#
# COMPACT_ATOMS: atom_id res chain seq x y z
N MET A 1 43.55 23.11 -18.01
CA MET A 1 42.44 22.56 -18.82
C MET A 1 41.65 21.42 -18.17
N ARG A 2 42.27 20.48 -17.43
CA ARG A 2 41.55 19.34 -16.81
C ARG A 2 40.66 19.70 -15.61
N LEU A 3 41.04 20.68 -14.78
CA LEU A 3 40.21 21.11 -13.63
C LEU A 3 38.92 21.83 -14.04
N ALA A 4 38.95 22.65 -15.10
CA ALA A 4 37.77 23.38 -15.57
C ALA A 4 36.66 22.43 -16.07
N LEU A 5 37.03 21.30 -16.68
CA LEU A 5 36.10 20.27 -17.12
C LEU A 5 35.45 19.55 -15.93
N VAL A 6 36.22 19.25 -14.88
CA VAL A 6 35.68 18.57 -13.67
C VAL A 6 34.72 19.50 -12.91
N VAL A 7 35.06 20.79 -12.78
CA VAL A 7 34.19 21.77 -12.12
C VAL A 7 32.88 21.96 -12.89
N SER A 8 32.93 21.98 -14.23
CA SER A 8 31.74 22.13 -15.07
C SER A 8 30.80 20.92 -14.99
N VAL A 9 31.32 19.69 -14.95
CA VAL A 9 30.50 18.46 -14.83
C VAL A 9 29.83 18.35 -13.46
N VAL A 10 30.51 18.77 -12.38
CA VAL A 10 29.94 18.76 -11.02
C VAL A 10 28.84 19.82 -10.87
N LEU A 11 29.02 21.01 -11.45
CA LEU A 11 27.99 22.07 -11.43
C LEU A 11 26.73 21.68 -12.21
N ILE A 12 26.88 20.98 -13.34
CA ILE A 12 25.73 20.48 -14.11
C ILE A 12 25.00 19.35 -13.34
N GLY A 13 25.74 18.47 -12.66
CA GLY A 13 25.16 17.40 -11.83
C GLY A 13 24.36 17.92 -10.62
N VAL A 14 24.80 19.00 -9.98
CA VAL A 14 24.10 19.62 -8.83
C VAL A 14 22.86 20.40 -9.26
N MET A 15 22.87 21.03 -10.44
CA MET A 15 21.71 21.77 -10.98
C MET A 15 20.58 20.87 -11.50
N LEU A 16 20.86 19.60 -11.83
CA LEU A 16 19.86 18.61 -12.27
C LEU A 16 19.26 17.78 -11.11
N ALA A 17 19.84 17.84 -9.91
CA ALA A 17 19.34 17.12 -8.75
C ALA A 17 17.91 17.52 -8.27
N PRO A 18 17.41 18.76 -8.40
CA PRO A 18 16.06 19.08 -7.97
C PRO A 18 14.98 18.75 -9.00
N LEU A 19 15.36 18.30 -10.21
CA LEU A 19 14.42 17.93 -11.28
C LEU A 19 14.11 16.43 -11.32
N VAL A 20 14.59 15.65 -10.35
CA VAL A 20 14.05 14.30 -10.16
C VAL A 20 12.63 14.51 -9.64
N PRO A 21 11.57 14.23 -10.43
CA PRO A 21 10.22 14.29 -9.90
C PRO A 21 10.23 13.39 -8.66
N THR A 22 9.86 13.94 -7.51
CA THR A 22 9.60 13.12 -6.32
C THR A 22 8.57 12.10 -6.75
N THR A 23 9.04 10.90 -7.01
CA THR A 23 8.27 9.81 -7.59
C THR A 23 6.96 9.71 -6.81
N GLU A 24 5.82 9.92 -7.47
CA GLU A 24 4.47 9.82 -6.87
C GLU A 24 4.27 8.51 -6.08
N ALA A 25 5.10 7.50 -6.36
CA ALA A 25 5.24 6.26 -5.59
C ALA A 25 5.38 6.48 -4.07
N GLN A 26 6.05 7.55 -3.61
CA GLN A 26 6.27 7.79 -2.18
C GLN A 26 5.01 8.32 -1.48
N GLY A 27 4.18 9.11 -2.18
CA GLY A 27 2.89 9.58 -1.67
C GLY A 27 1.84 8.47 -1.59
N TRP A 28 1.81 7.61 -2.60
CA TRP A 28 0.87 6.49 -2.65
C TRP A 28 1.12 5.43 -1.57
N GLU A 29 2.38 5.09 -1.27
CA GLU A 29 2.72 4.11 -0.23
C GLU A 29 2.15 4.54 1.14
N ALA A 30 2.25 5.83 1.48
CA ALA A 30 1.68 6.39 2.69
C ALA A 30 0.14 6.30 2.73
N LEU A 31 -0.51 6.52 1.58
CA LEU A 31 -1.95 6.35 1.41
C LEU A 31 -2.38 4.89 1.59
N ALA A 32 -1.67 3.93 1.00
CA ALA A 32 -1.96 2.51 1.16
C ALA A 32 -1.80 2.05 2.63
N ILE A 33 -0.86 2.62 3.37
CA ILE A 33 -0.70 2.38 4.82
C ILE A 33 -1.88 3.00 5.59
N ALA A 34 -2.26 4.24 5.28
CA ALA A 34 -3.40 4.90 5.90
C ALA A 34 -4.72 4.15 5.66
N ILE A 35 -4.93 3.65 4.44
CA ILE A 35 -6.07 2.78 4.08
C ILE A 35 -6.03 1.51 4.93
N GLY A 36 -4.87 0.85 5.01
CA GLY A 36 -4.68 -0.34 5.84
C GLY A 36 -5.05 -0.09 7.31
N LYS A 37 -4.64 1.06 7.87
CA LYS A 37 -4.97 1.46 9.25
C LYS A 37 -6.46 1.72 9.44
N LYS A 38 -7.11 2.47 8.54
CA LYS A 38 -8.56 2.72 8.61
C LYS A 38 -9.36 1.41 8.53
N LEU A 39 -8.92 0.47 7.68
CA LEU A 39 -9.55 -0.85 7.57
C LEU A 39 -9.37 -1.72 8.81
N THR A 40 -8.25 -1.61 9.53
CA THR A 40 -8.10 -2.32 10.81
C THR A 40 -9.10 -1.83 11.85
N THR A 41 -9.46 -0.54 11.84
CA THR A 41 -10.51 0.01 12.71
C THR A 41 -11.90 -0.46 12.29
N LEU A 42 -12.22 -0.40 10.99
CA LEU A 42 -13.51 -0.82 10.44
C LEU A 42 -13.77 -2.33 10.58
N TRP A 43 -12.72 -3.16 10.62
CA TRP A 43 -12.91 -4.60 10.80
C TRP A 43 -13.45 -4.97 12.18
N ASN A 44 -13.13 -4.18 13.22
CA ASN A 44 -13.72 -4.42 14.55
C ASN A 44 -15.25 -4.25 14.56
N SER A 45 -15.83 -3.52 13.60
CA SER A 45 -17.28 -3.35 13.46
C SER A 45 -17.94 -4.33 12.49
N GLY A 46 -17.22 -5.35 11.99
CA GLY A 46 -17.77 -6.52 11.30
C GLY A 46 -18.19 -6.31 9.84
N ASN A 47 -18.15 -5.09 9.31
CA ASN A 47 -18.49 -4.77 7.92
C ASN A 47 -17.29 -4.12 7.21
N LEU A 48 -16.65 -4.84 6.30
CA LEU A 48 -15.50 -4.33 5.54
C LEU A 48 -15.96 -3.83 4.16
N THR A 49 -16.29 -2.55 4.10
CA THR A 49 -16.62 -1.85 2.85
C THR A 49 -15.44 -0.98 2.44
N ILE A 50 -14.88 -1.23 1.26
CA ILE A 50 -13.79 -0.43 0.68
C ILE A 50 -14.37 0.34 -0.50
N LEU A 51 -14.27 1.68 -0.48
CA LEU A 51 -14.73 2.54 -1.58
C LEU A 51 -16.16 2.23 -2.04
N GLY A 52 -17.07 1.93 -1.10
CA GLY A 52 -18.46 1.59 -1.41
C GLY A 52 -18.72 0.13 -1.84
N HIS A 53 -17.67 -0.68 -2.00
CA HIS A 53 -17.79 -2.09 -2.37
C HIS A 53 -17.65 -3.01 -1.15
N LYS A 54 -18.50 -4.04 -1.07
CA LYS A 54 -18.40 -5.07 -0.04
C LYS A 54 -17.18 -5.95 -0.33
N CYS A 55 -16.31 -6.07 0.66
CA CYS A 55 -15.12 -6.89 0.57
C CYS A 55 -15.11 -7.98 1.64
N THR A 56 -14.46 -9.09 1.33
CA THR A 56 -14.31 -10.23 2.23
C THR A 56 -12.85 -10.34 2.63
N TYR A 57 -12.64 -10.60 3.92
CA TYR A 57 -11.33 -10.89 4.48
C TYR A 57 -11.36 -12.23 5.22
N SER A 58 -10.31 -13.02 5.03
CA SER A 58 -10.10 -14.30 5.69
C SER A 58 -8.68 -14.35 6.25
N VAL A 59 -8.57 -14.79 7.51
CA VAL A 59 -7.29 -15.07 8.15
C VAL A 59 -7.20 -16.54 8.50
N ARG A 60 -6.09 -17.17 8.12
CA ARG A 60 -5.80 -18.57 8.48
C ARG A 60 -4.49 -18.63 9.26
N PRO A 61 -4.47 -19.19 10.47
CA PRO A 61 -3.23 -19.49 11.16
C PRO A 61 -2.52 -20.64 10.44
N THR A 62 -1.20 -20.56 10.37
CA THR A 62 -0.31 -21.53 9.70
C THR A 62 0.92 -21.72 10.57
N ILE A 63 1.32 -22.96 10.80
CA ILE A 63 2.56 -23.28 11.50
C ILE A 63 3.65 -23.47 10.46
N ASN A 64 4.76 -22.76 10.60
CA ASN A 64 5.92 -22.89 9.72
C ASN A 64 7.19 -22.91 10.57
N ARG A 65 8.03 -23.94 10.44
CA ARG A 65 9.25 -24.14 11.25
C ARG A 65 9.02 -23.92 12.75
N PHE A 66 7.99 -24.58 13.30
CA PHE A 66 7.60 -24.47 14.72
C PHE A 66 7.21 -23.05 15.19
N GLN A 67 6.88 -22.16 14.27
CA GLN A 67 6.43 -20.81 14.58
C GLN A 67 5.03 -20.56 14.02
N LEU A 68 4.19 -19.86 14.80
CA LEU A 68 2.85 -19.47 14.38
C LEU A 68 2.90 -18.23 13.48
N TYR A 69 2.31 -18.36 12.29
CA TYR A 69 2.10 -17.28 11.34
C TYR A 69 0.61 -17.15 11.02
N PHE A 70 0.17 -15.94 10.74
CA PHE A 70 -1.16 -15.64 10.24
C PHE A 70 -1.05 -15.26 8.78
N LYS A 71 -1.78 -15.97 7.92
CA LYS A 71 -1.93 -15.63 6.49
C LYS A 71 -3.30 -14.99 6.29
N GLY A 72 -3.29 -13.71 5.91
CA GLY A 72 -4.48 -12.95 5.55
C GLY A 72 -4.70 -12.96 4.04
N LYS A 73 -5.96 -13.01 3.64
CA LYS A 73 -6.42 -12.86 2.26
C LYS A 73 -7.62 -11.94 2.22
N MET A 74 -7.62 -10.98 1.30
CA MET A 74 -8.72 -10.05 1.09
C MET A 74 -9.09 -9.99 -0.38
N TRP A 75 -10.37 -9.97 -0.69
CA TRP A 75 -10.89 -9.83 -2.05
C TRP A 75 -12.26 -9.16 -2.02
N CYS A 76 -12.65 -8.52 -3.13
CA CYS A 76 -13.91 -7.80 -3.23
C CYS A 76 -14.73 -8.39 -4.39
N PRO A 77 -15.62 -9.37 -4.12
CA PRO A 77 -16.41 -10.02 -5.17
C PRO A 77 -17.30 -8.99 -5.88
N GLY A 78 -17.33 -9.04 -7.21
CA GLY A 78 -18.12 -8.12 -8.03
C GLY A 78 -17.46 -6.76 -8.32
N TRP A 79 -16.34 -6.42 -7.67
CA TRP A 79 -15.58 -5.20 -7.97
C TRP A 79 -14.31 -5.48 -8.76
N THR A 80 -13.46 -6.39 -8.28
CA THR A 80 -12.19 -6.71 -8.95
C THR A 80 -11.74 -8.14 -8.68
N ALA A 81 -10.99 -8.73 -9.61
CA ALA A 81 -10.33 -10.02 -9.44
C ALA A 81 -9.06 -9.93 -8.55
N ILE A 82 -8.62 -8.72 -8.21
CA ILE A 82 -7.42 -8.48 -7.40
C ILE A 82 -7.65 -9.00 -5.97
N ARG A 83 -6.58 -9.57 -5.41
CA ARG A 83 -6.56 -10.08 -4.04
C ARG A 83 -5.37 -9.51 -3.28
N GLY A 84 -5.64 -9.04 -2.07
CA GLY A 84 -4.61 -8.72 -1.10
C GLY A 84 -4.20 -9.97 -0.35
N GLU A 85 -2.90 -10.19 -0.17
CA GLU A 85 -2.38 -11.27 0.66
C GLU A 85 -1.25 -10.76 1.54
N ALA A 86 -1.24 -11.17 2.81
CA ALA A 86 -0.09 -10.92 3.67
C ALA A 86 0.14 -12.10 4.63
N ARG A 87 1.38 -12.25 5.05
CA ARG A 87 1.77 -13.22 6.08
C ARG A 87 2.62 -12.54 7.14
N THR A 88 2.23 -12.67 8.41
CA THR A 88 2.97 -12.10 9.54
C THR A 88 2.78 -12.93 10.80
N ARG A 89 3.60 -12.72 11.82
CA ARG A 89 3.47 -13.36 13.13
C ARG A 89 2.40 -12.71 14.01
N SER A 90 1.95 -11.49 13.66
CA SER A 90 0.93 -10.76 14.43
C SER A 90 -0.46 -10.96 13.85
N ARG A 91 -1.41 -11.45 14.67
CA ARG A 91 -2.81 -11.62 14.28
C ARG A 91 -3.48 -10.29 13.94
N SER A 92 -3.23 -9.23 14.71
CA SER A 92 -3.77 -7.89 14.44
C SER A 92 -3.07 -7.23 13.24
N GLY A 93 -1.77 -7.43 13.10
CA GLY A 93 -0.99 -6.84 12.01
C GLY A 93 -1.26 -7.45 10.62
N VAL A 94 -1.76 -8.68 10.55
CA VAL A 94 -1.99 -9.36 9.25
C VAL A 94 -3.08 -8.68 8.43
N LEU A 95 -4.11 -8.16 9.09
CA LEU A 95 -5.21 -7.48 8.42
C LEU A 95 -4.71 -6.21 7.74
N GLY A 96 -4.05 -5.32 8.49
CA GLY A 96 -3.53 -4.06 7.95
C GLY A 96 -2.57 -4.31 6.79
N LYS A 97 -1.67 -5.29 6.91
CA LYS A 97 -0.77 -5.66 5.81
C LYS A 97 -1.50 -6.21 4.59
N THR A 98 -2.52 -7.04 4.79
CA THR A 98 -3.33 -7.59 3.68
C THR A 98 -4.11 -6.48 2.96
N ALA A 99 -4.66 -5.55 3.74
CA ALA A 99 -5.39 -4.40 3.22
C ALA A 99 -4.48 -3.45 2.44
N THR A 100 -3.29 -3.14 2.96
CA THR A 100 -2.28 -2.35 2.26
C THR A 100 -1.81 -3.02 0.97
N ASP A 101 -1.61 -4.35 0.98
CA ASP A 101 -1.26 -5.10 -0.24
C ASP A 101 -2.36 -5.04 -1.30
N PHE A 102 -3.64 -5.19 -0.90
CA PHE A 102 -4.76 -5.02 -1.81
C PHE A 102 -4.82 -3.59 -2.39
N ALA A 103 -4.73 -2.57 -1.54
CA ALA A 103 -4.78 -1.18 -1.97
C ALA A 103 -3.67 -0.86 -2.97
N ARG A 104 -2.45 -1.34 -2.70
CA ARG A 104 -1.30 -1.22 -3.61
C ARG A 104 -1.59 -1.85 -4.97
N LYS A 105 -2.08 -3.09 -5.00
CA LYS A 105 -2.43 -3.79 -6.24
C LYS A 105 -3.56 -3.10 -7.00
N ALA A 106 -4.58 -2.63 -6.29
CA ALA A 106 -5.72 -1.95 -6.88
C ALA A 106 -5.31 -0.61 -7.52
N PHE A 107 -4.39 0.13 -6.89
CA PHE A 107 -3.80 1.34 -7.49
C PHE A 107 -2.93 1.04 -8.71
N ASN A 108 -2.07 0.03 -8.62
CA ASN A 108 -1.25 -0.38 -9.78
C ASN A 108 -2.11 -0.84 -10.96
N ALA A 109 -3.33 -1.31 -10.69
CA ALA A 109 -4.33 -1.66 -11.71
C ALA A 109 -5.22 -0.48 -12.14
N GLY A 110 -5.00 0.73 -11.63
CA GLY A 110 -5.79 1.92 -11.95
C GLY A 110 -7.20 1.94 -11.36
N LEU A 111 -7.52 1.05 -10.42
CA LEU A 111 -8.87 0.95 -9.81
C LEU A 111 -9.08 1.94 -8.66
N ILE A 112 -7.98 2.42 -8.06
CA ILE A 112 -8.01 3.41 -7.00
C ILE A 112 -7.10 4.54 -7.43
N THR A 113 -7.63 5.75 -7.48
CA THR A 113 -6.84 6.97 -7.68
C THR A 113 -6.46 7.58 -6.33
N GLU A 114 -5.44 8.42 -6.33
CA GLU A 114 -5.01 9.13 -5.12
C GLU A 114 -6.14 10.00 -4.54
N GLN A 115 -6.95 10.61 -5.41
CA GLN A 115 -8.10 11.46 -5.03
C GLN A 115 -9.20 10.65 -4.33
N HIS A 116 -9.63 9.53 -4.92
CA HIS A 116 -10.62 8.65 -4.29
C HIS A 116 -10.16 8.11 -2.94
N ALA A 117 -8.87 7.74 -2.84
CA ALA A 117 -8.32 7.28 -1.59
C ALA A 117 -8.27 8.39 -0.53
N LYS A 118 -7.89 9.62 -0.90
CA LYS A 118 -7.92 10.79 0.00
C LYS A 118 -9.35 11.11 0.46
N GLU A 119 -10.32 11.10 -0.45
CA GLU A 119 -11.74 11.30 -0.13
C GLU A 119 -12.26 10.24 0.84
N TRP A 120 -11.96 8.97 0.57
CA TRP A 120 -12.38 7.86 1.43
C TRP A 120 -11.71 7.89 2.82
N LEU A 121 -10.51 8.46 2.93
CA LEU A 121 -9.82 8.60 4.22
C LEU A 121 -10.37 9.73 5.10
N LYS A 122 -11.07 10.72 4.54
CA LYS A 122 -11.73 11.78 5.33
C LYS A 122 -12.71 11.16 6.36
N PRO A 123 -12.81 11.75 7.56
CA PRO A 123 -13.69 11.25 8.62
C PRO A 123 -15.16 11.29 8.20
#